data_AF-A0A961NV06-F1
#
_entry.id   AF-A0A961NV06-F1
#
_cell.length_a   1.000
_cell.length_b   1.000
_cell.length_c   1.000
_cell.angle_alpha   90.00
_cell.angle_beta   90.00
_cell.angle_gamma   90.00
#
_symmetry.space_group_name_H-M   'P 1'
#
loop_
_entity.id
_entity.type
_entity.pdbx_description
1 polymer ?
#
loop_
_entity_poly.entity_id
_entity_poly.type
_entity_poly.pdbx_seq_one_letter_code
_entity_poly.pdbx_strand_id
1 'polypeptide(L)'
;ERLRFRGLVVPDKGLLDHARFDQSHDDWYYKMYFTMLRPIFCAPHRYRIYLDVKDTRGGPKTRKLHEVLANSLYDFDREAIQRVQQVRSHESELLQVADLVIGALTYANRGLTTSPAKTAVAARLRERLGQNVLIRTSTFTATKFNILVWRAREAAG
;
A
#
# COMPACT_ATOMS: atom_id res chain seq x y z
N GLU A 1 19.78 -2.40 -6.63
CA GLU A 1 19.23 -1.07 -6.25
C GLU A 1 17.84 -0.72 -6.79
N ARG A 2 17.32 -1.42 -7.82
CA ARG A 2 16.09 -1.02 -8.53
C ARG A 2 14.76 -1.30 -7.80
N LEU A 3 14.71 -2.26 -6.88
CA LEU A 3 13.50 -2.60 -6.14
C LEU A 3 13.26 -1.64 -4.96
N ARG A 4 12.03 -1.14 -4.82
CA ARG A 4 11.61 -0.26 -3.74
C ARG A 4 10.36 -0.83 -3.07
N PHE A 5 10.20 -0.55 -1.78
CA PHE A 5 9.00 -0.93 -1.03
C PHE A 5 8.26 0.32 -0.55
N ARG A 6 6.95 0.35 -0.78
CA ARG A 6 6.04 1.32 -0.18
C ARG A 6 4.88 0.59 0.48
N GLY A 7 4.60 0.89 1.75
CA GLY A 7 3.51 0.30 2.51
C GLY A 7 2.61 1.37 3.14
N LEU A 8 1.31 1.08 3.20
CA LEU A 8 0.34 1.86 3.97
C LEU A 8 -0.16 1.00 5.14
N VAL A 9 0.01 1.50 6.36
CA VAL A 9 -0.41 0.83 7.58
C VAL A 9 -1.63 1.54 8.14
N VAL A 10 -2.65 0.78 8.51
CA VAL A 10 -3.80 1.26 9.26
C VAL A 10 -3.74 0.61 10.63
N PRO A 11 -3.26 1.32 11.67
CA PRO A 11 -2.99 0.73 12.98
C PRO A 11 -4.26 0.21 13.65
N ASP A 12 -5.34 0.98 13.54
CA ASP A 12 -6.63 0.66 14.13
C ASP A 12 -7.74 0.80 13.10
N LYS A 13 -8.36 -0.34 12.75
CA LYS A 13 -9.50 -0.39 11.83
C LYS A 13 -10.82 0.00 12.50
N GLY A 14 -10.89 0.03 13.83
CA GLY A 14 -12.05 0.50 14.57
C GLY A 14 -12.31 2.01 14.39
N LEU A 15 -11.28 2.76 13.99
CA LEU A 15 -11.38 4.18 13.70
C LEU A 15 -11.92 4.49 12.28
N LEU A 16 -12.30 3.46 11.51
CA LEU A 16 -12.86 3.63 10.18
C LEU A 16 -14.35 3.98 10.27
N ASP A 17 -14.69 5.23 9.94
CA ASP A 17 -16.07 5.70 9.93
C ASP A 17 -16.65 5.63 8.50
N HIS A 18 -17.23 4.48 8.15
CA HIS A 18 -17.81 4.26 6.83
C HIS A 18 -19.09 5.09 6.60
N ALA A 19 -19.91 5.26 7.64
CA ALA A 19 -21.17 5.98 7.57
C ALA A 19 -20.94 7.47 7.31
N ARG A 20 -20.02 8.11 8.04
CA ARG A 20 -19.72 9.54 7.88
C ARG A 20 -19.24 9.92 6.49
N PHE A 21 -18.53 9.02 5.80
CA PHE A 21 -17.97 9.28 4.48
C PHE A 21 -18.77 8.64 3.34
N ASP A 22 -19.97 8.14 3.63
CA ASP A 22 -20.88 7.47 2.68
C ASP A 22 -20.12 6.49 1.76
N GLN A 23 -19.41 5.54 2.38
CA GLN A 23 -18.52 4.64 1.66
C GLN A 23 -18.59 3.22 2.23
N SER A 24 -18.47 2.22 1.36
CA SER A 24 -18.26 0.84 1.80
C SER A 24 -16.82 0.60 2.28
N HIS A 25 -16.58 -0.56 2.91
CA HIS A 25 -15.23 -1.00 3.23
C HIS A 25 -14.35 -1.14 1.98
N ASP A 26 -14.93 -1.64 0.88
CA ASP A 26 -14.24 -1.78 -0.40
C ASP A 26 -13.88 -0.42 -0.99
N ASP A 27 -14.78 0.57 -0.91
CA ASP A 27 -14.48 1.93 -1.38
C ASP A 27 -13.30 2.54 -0.63
N TRP A 28 -13.30 2.40 0.70
CA TRP A 28 -12.18 2.82 1.52
C TRP A 28 -10.88 2.10 1.14
N TYR A 29 -10.95 0.79 0.91
CA TYR A 29 -9.79 -0.02 0.52
C TYR A 29 -9.19 0.45 -0.81
N TYR A 30 -10.00 0.75 -1.82
CA TYR A 30 -9.53 1.30 -3.10
C TYR A 30 -9.02 2.75 -2.98
N LYS A 31 -9.59 3.57 -2.08
CA LYS A 31 -9.03 4.90 -1.73
C LYS A 31 -7.64 4.76 -1.09
N MET A 32 -7.39 3.70 -0.32
CA MET A 32 -6.07 3.44 0.25
C MET A 32 -5.07 2.98 -0.82
N TYR A 33 -5.49 2.17 -1.80
CA TYR A 33 -4.65 1.88 -2.97
C TYR A 33 -4.25 3.16 -3.71
N PHE A 34 -5.20 4.05 -4.00
CA PHE A 34 -4.91 5.34 -4.61
C PHE A 34 -3.90 6.14 -3.79
N THR A 35 -4.15 6.29 -2.48
CA THR A 35 -3.27 7.02 -1.54
C THR A 35 -1.85 6.44 -1.52
N MET A 36 -1.73 5.12 -1.54
CA MET A 36 -0.45 4.42 -1.53
C MET A 36 0.30 4.58 -2.87
N LEU A 37 -0.40 4.45 -4.00
CA LEU A 37 0.22 4.39 -5.33
C LEU A 37 0.55 5.77 -5.92
N ARG A 38 -0.34 6.77 -5.75
CA ARG A 38 -0.21 8.08 -6.38
C ARG A 38 1.18 8.73 -6.18
N PRO A 39 1.81 8.70 -5.00
CA PRO A 39 3.14 9.31 -4.80
C PRO A 39 4.30 8.62 -5.55
N ILE A 40 4.07 7.42 -6.11
CA ILE A 40 5.07 6.68 -6.89
C ILE A 40 5.16 7.22 -8.32
N PHE A 41 4.06 7.78 -8.84
CA PHE A 41 3.93 8.12 -10.23
C PHE A 41 4.44 9.53 -10.52
N CYS A 42 5.31 9.64 -11.53
CA CYS A 42 5.78 10.91 -12.07
C CYS A 42 5.98 10.80 -13.59
N ALA A 43 5.69 11.89 -14.30
CA ALA A 43 5.99 11.99 -15.72
C ALA A 43 7.51 12.05 -15.95
N PRO A 44 8.03 11.54 -17.09
CA PRO A 44 7.33 10.92 -18.22
C PRO A 44 7.30 9.37 -18.13
N HIS A 45 7.31 8.79 -16.93
CA HIS A 45 7.42 7.34 -16.79
C HIS A 45 6.11 6.59 -17.12
N ARG A 46 6.28 5.32 -17.51
CA ARG A 46 5.19 4.41 -17.85
C ARG A 46 5.10 3.30 -16.80
N TYR A 47 3.89 3.04 -16.32
CA TYR A 47 3.60 2.16 -15.20
C TYR A 47 2.62 1.06 -15.57
N ARG A 48 2.93 -0.16 -15.12
CA ARG A 48 2.05 -1.33 -15.17
C ARG A 48 1.86 -1.82 -13.75
N ILE A 49 0.61 -1.83 -13.30
CA ILE A 49 0.22 -2.08 -11.91
C ILE A 49 -0.44 -3.45 -11.84
N TYR A 50 0.08 -4.28 -10.95
CA TYR A 50 -0.42 -5.63 -10.71
C TYR A 50 -0.88 -5.73 -9.25
N LEU A 51 -2.16 -6.04 -9.06
CA LEU A 51 -2.81 -6.15 -7.78
C LEU A 51 -3.04 -7.63 -7.46
N ASP A 52 -2.83 -8.04 -6.22
CA ASP A 52 -3.20 -9.40 -5.81
C ASP A 52 -4.73 -9.59 -5.89
N VAL A 53 -5.17 -10.76 -6.34
CA VAL A 53 -6.60 -11.12 -6.38
C VAL A 53 -7.06 -11.41 -4.96
N LYS A 54 -7.78 -10.45 -4.38
CA LYS A 54 -8.44 -10.61 -3.08
C LYS A 54 -9.81 -11.32 -3.18
N ASP A 55 -10.69 -10.85 -4.08
CA ASP A 55 -12.07 -11.33 -4.24
C ASP A 55 -12.51 -11.39 -5.73
N THR A 56 -13.54 -12.20 -6.04
CA THR A 56 -14.04 -12.45 -7.42
C THR A 56 -14.72 -11.25 -8.10
N ARG A 57 -14.99 -10.16 -7.38
CA ARG A 57 -15.67 -8.95 -7.88
C ARG A 57 -14.73 -7.78 -8.23
N GLY A 58 -13.43 -8.05 -8.41
CA GLY A 58 -12.41 -7.00 -8.54
C GLY A 58 -12.40 -6.18 -9.84
N GLY A 59 -13.07 -6.63 -10.90
CA GLY A 59 -13.01 -5.99 -12.23
C GLY A 59 -13.45 -4.52 -12.27
N PRO A 60 -14.70 -4.18 -11.86
CA PRO A 60 -15.19 -2.80 -11.87
C PRO A 60 -14.34 -1.84 -11.04
N LYS A 61 -13.90 -2.27 -9.85
CA LYS A 61 -13.08 -1.43 -8.97
C LYS A 61 -11.66 -1.25 -9.48
N THR A 62 -11.06 -2.29 -10.10
CA THR A 62 -9.77 -2.19 -10.78
C THR A 62 -9.83 -1.16 -11.92
N ARG A 63 -10.92 -1.17 -12.71
CA ARG A 63 -11.16 -0.15 -13.75
C ARG A 63 -11.28 1.25 -13.16
N LYS A 64 -12.03 1.41 -12.07
CA LYS A 64 -12.15 2.71 -11.40
C LYS A 64 -10.82 3.20 -10.84
N LEU A 65 -10.01 2.30 -10.26
CA LEU A 65 -8.66 2.63 -9.79
C LEU A 65 -7.76 3.11 -10.95
N HIS A 66 -7.79 2.43 -12.09
CA HIS A 66 -7.07 2.86 -13.30
C HIS A 66 -7.48 4.27 -13.71
N GLU A 67 -8.78 4.52 -13.81
CA GLU A 67 -9.34 5.82 -14.18
C GLU A 67 -8.86 6.94 -13.23
N VAL A 68 -9.01 6.77 -11.91
CA VAL A 68 -8.62 7.82 -10.95
C VAL A 68 -7.11 8.05 -10.91
N LEU A 69 -6.30 7.01 -11.11
CA LEU A 69 -4.84 7.14 -11.19
C LEU A 69 -4.42 7.92 -12.45
N ALA A 70 -4.97 7.57 -13.60
CA ALA A 70 -4.71 8.26 -14.87
C ALA A 70 -5.14 9.73 -14.78
N ASN A 71 -6.36 10.00 -14.28
CA ASN A 71 -6.86 11.35 -14.09
C ASN A 71 -5.98 12.18 -13.15
N SER A 72 -5.42 11.58 -12.09
CA SER A 72 -4.54 12.28 -11.15
C SER A 72 -3.21 12.74 -11.77
N LEU A 73 -2.86 12.23 -12.95
CA LEU A 73 -1.67 12.55 -13.72
C LEU A 73 -1.98 13.32 -15.01
N TYR A 74 -3.25 13.69 -15.27
CA TYR A 74 -3.71 14.22 -16.56
C TYR A 74 -3.40 13.29 -17.75
N ASP A 75 -3.36 11.97 -17.50
CA ASP A 75 -3.01 10.93 -18.46
C ASP A 75 -4.25 10.41 -19.22
N PHE A 76 -4.88 11.29 -20.00
CA PHE A 76 -6.13 10.98 -20.70
C PHE A 76 -5.95 9.91 -21.79
N ASP A 77 -4.79 9.88 -22.43
CA ASP A 77 -4.42 8.90 -23.47
C ASP A 77 -3.86 7.59 -22.92
N ARG A 78 -3.73 7.46 -21.58
CA ARG A 78 -3.22 6.28 -20.88
C ARG A 78 -1.81 5.87 -21.28
N GLU A 79 -0.96 6.85 -21.57
CA GLU A 79 0.45 6.63 -21.86
C GLU A 79 1.24 6.32 -20.59
N ALA A 80 0.93 7.00 -19.48
CA ALA A 80 1.64 6.85 -18.22
C ALA A 80 1.14 5.63 -17.43
N ILE A 81 -0.15 5.56 -17.08
CA ILE A 81 -0.76 4.40 -16.43
C ILE A 81 -1.28 3.46 -17.50
N GLN A 82 -0.40 2.60 -18.02
CA GLN A 82 -0.72 1.73 -19.16
C GLN A 82 -1.66 0.58 -18.77
N ARG A 83 -1.58 0.10 -17.53
CA ARG A 83 -2.29 -1.10 -17.08
C ARG A 83 -2.51 -1.11 -15.58
N VAL A 84 -3.72 -1.51 -15.17
CA VAL A 84 -4.02 -2.00 -13.82
C VAL A 84 -4.71 -3.34 -13.95
N GLN A 85 -4.07 -4.40 -13.47
CA GLN A 85 -4.53 -5.78 -13.64
C GLN A 85 -4.44 -6.54 -12.31
N GLN A 86 -5.36 -7.47 -12.10
CA GLN A 86 -5.25 -8.42 -10.99
C GLN A 86 -4.47 -9.67 -11.40
N VAL A 87 -3.61 -10.17 -10.52
CA VAL A 87 -2.79 -11.38 -10.68
C VAL A 87 -2.86 -12.21 -9.41
N ARG A 88 -2.62 -13.52 -9.47
CA ARG A 88 -2.52 -14.33 -8.27
C ARG A 88 -1.13 -14.16 -7.64
N SER A 89 -1.06 -14.01 -6.33
CA SER A 89 0.22 -13.87 -5.61
C SER A 89 1.24 -14.98 -5.91
N HIS A 90 0.80 -16.23 -6.13
CA HIS A 90 1.70 -17.33 -6.49
C HIS A 90 2.30 -17.22 -7.90
N GLU A 91 1.75 -16.35 -8.76
CA GLU A 91 2.26 -16.07 -10.11
C GLU A 91 3.33 -14.95 -10.11
N SER A 92 3.65 -14.36 -8.96
CA SER A 92 4.58 -13.24 -8.85
C SER A 92 5.43 -13.31 -7.58
N GLU A 93 6.72 -13.58 -7.75
CA GLU A 93 7.70 -13.59 -6.66
C GLU A 93 7.82 -12.21 -6.00
N LEU A 94 7.62 -11.12 -6.77
CA LEU A 94 7.63 -9.77 -6.22
C LEU A 94 6.47 -9.52 -5.27
N LEU A 95 5.28 -10.06 -5.56
CA LEU A 95 4.15 -9.99 -4.64
C LEU A 95 4.43 -10.80 -3.37
N GLN A 96 5.00 -12.00 -3.50
CA GLN A 96 5.36 -12.82 -2.33
C GLN A 96 6.41 -12.15 -1.44
N VAL A 97 7.41 -11.47 -2.04
CA VAL A 97 8.38 -10.66 -1.29
C VAL A 97 7.68 -9.48 -0.60
N ALA A 98 6.74 -8.82 -1.27
CA ALA A 98 5.94 -7.76 -0.65
C ALA A 98 5.13 -8.29 0.54
N ASP A 99 4.51 -9.46 0.43
CA ASP A 99 3.75 -10.10 1.50
C ASP A 99 4.62 -10.43 2.72
N LEU A 100 5.85 -10.90 2.51
CA LEU A 100 6.81 -11.12 3.60
C LEU A 100 7.08 -9.82 4.37
N VAL A 101 7.32 -8.72 3.64
CA VAL A 101 7.57 -7.40 4.25
C VAL A 101 6.32 -6.85 4.93
N ILE A 102 5.15 -6.98 4.32
CA ILE A 102 3.85 -6.58 4.89
C ILE A 102 3.57 -7.38 6.16
N GLY A 103 3.91 -8.67 6.18
CA GLY A 103 3.79 -9.54 7.35
C GLY A 103 4.63 -9.03 8.52
N ALA A 104 5.90 -8.69 8.28
CA ALA A 104 6.78 -8.11 9.29
C ALA A 104 6.29 -6.72 9.77
N LEU A 105 5.84 -5.88 8.83
CA LEU A 105 5.28 -4.56 9.13
C LEU A 105 4.04 -4.66 10.01
N THR A 106 3.09 -5.53 9.65
CA THR A 106 1.85 -5.78 10.42
C THR A 106 2.18 -6.31 11.80
N TYR A 107 3.10 -7.27 11.89
CA TYR A 107 3.51 -7.88 13.13
C TYR A 107 4.14 -6.87 14.10
N ALA A 108 5.02 -5.99 13.58
CA ALA A 108 5.62 -4.92 14.35
C ALA A 108 4.60 -3.86 14.81
N ASN A 109 3.67 -3.43 13.95
CA ASN A 109 2.66 -2.43 14.30
C ASN A 109 1.61 -2.95 15.29
N ARG A 110 1.42 -4.27 15.36
CA ARG A 110 0.57 -4.90 16.39
C ARG A 110 1.28 -5.14 17.72
N GLY A 111 2.58 -4.83 17.82
CA GLY A 111 3.36 -5.08 19.04
C GLY A 111 3.52 -6.56 19.40
N LEU A 112 3.41 -7.47 18.42
CA LEU A 112 3.48 -8.90 18.67
C LEU A 112 4.93 -9.41 18.79
N THR A 113 5.15 -10.42 19.64
CA THR A 113 6.47 -11.02 19.89
C THR A 113 6.46 -12.55 19.92
N THR A 114 5.30 -13.18 19.71
CA THR A 114 5.07 -14.63 19.86
C THR A 114 5.67 -15.54 18.78
N SER A 115 5.91 -15.06 17.56
CA SER A 115 6.48 -15.80 16.44
C SER A 115 7.98 -15.48 16.27
N PRO A 116 8.89 -16.44 16.52
CA PRO A 116 10.34 -16.24 16.36
C PRO A 116 10.71 -15.84 14.92
N ALA A 117 10.09 -16.45 13.92
CA ALA A 117 10.36 -16.16 12.52
C ALA A 117 9.98 -14.72 12.14
N LYS A 118 8.78 -14.25 12.53
CA LYS A 118 8.35 -12.87 12.25
C LYS A 118 9.19 -11.85 13.01
N THR A 119 9.58 -12.17 14.24
CA THR A 119 10.50 -11.36 15.04
C THR A 119 11.87 -11.25 14.36
N ALA A 120 12.43 -12.34 13.84
CA ALA A 120 13.70 -12.34 13.12
C ALA A 120 13.66 -11.49 11.84
N VAL A 121 12.58 -11.60 11.03
CA VAL A 121 12.42 -10.76 9.83
C VAL A 121 12.30 -9.28 10.20
N ALA A 122 11.49 -8.93 11.20
CA ALA A 122 11.35 -7.55 11.65
C ALA A 122 12.68 -6.99 12.20
N ALA A 123 13.43 -7.79 12.97
CA ALA A 123 14.74 -7.41 13.47
C ALA A 123 15.73 -7.15 12.33
N ARG A 124 15.76 -8.01 11.31
CA ARG A 124 16.62 -7.83 10.13
C ARG A 124 16.29 -6.55 9.35
N LEU A 125 15.01 -6.21 9.20
CA LEU A 125 14.59 -4.96 8.58
C LEU A 125 15.05 -3.75 9.40
N ARG A 126 14.90 -3.79 10.73
CA ARG A 126 15.36 -2.71 11.64
C ARG A 126 16.87 -2.51 11.63
N GLU A 127 17.64 -3.60 11.59
CA GLU A 127 19.10 -3.55 11.51
C GLU A 127 19.57 -2.85 10.23
N ARG A 128 18.89 -3.11 9.10
CA ARG A 128 19.28 -2.60 7.79
C ARG A 128 18.74 -1.20 7.47
N LEU A 129 17.60 -0.83 8.04
CA LEU A 129 16.85 0.38 7.64
C LEU A 129 16.59 1.36 8.80
N GLY A 130 16.92 0.98 10.04
CA GLY A 130 16.74 1.78 11.25
C GLY A 130 15.62 1.25 12.16
N GLN A 131 15.78 1.47 13.47
CA GLN A 131 14.94 0.87 14.52
C GLN A 131 13.45 1.19 14.40
N ASN A 132 13.12 2.42 14.00
CA ASN A 132 11.73 2.90 13.94
C ASN A 132 11.07 2.76 12.56
N VAL A 133 11.76 2.18 11.57
CA VAL A 133 11.32 2.16 10.17
C VAL A 133 9.96 1.48 9.97
N LEU A 134 9.63 0.49 10.81
CA LEU A 134 8.41 -0.29 10.68
C LEU A 134 7.20 0.35 11.37
N ILE A 135 7.39 1.32 12.27
CA ILE A 135 6.33 1.82 13.16
C ILE A 135 6.08 3.32 13.03
N ARG A 136 6.72 3.99 12.07
CA ARG A 136 6.57 5.43 11.83
C ARG A 136 6.37 5.71 10.35
N THR A 137 5.61 6.77 10.07
CA THR A 137 5.53 7.35 8.73
C THR A 137 6.93 7.82 8.32
N SER A 138 7.36 7.40 7.14
CA SER A 138 8.64 7.78 6.57
C SER A 138 8.64 9.24 6.14
N THR A 139 9.83 9.83 6.06
CA THR A 139 10.01 11.16 5.48
C THR A 139 9.71 11.14 3.98
N PHE A 140 9.43 12.32 3.41
CA PHE A 140 9.18 12.47 1.97
C PHE A 140 10.36 12.03 1.10
N THR A 141 11.59 12.07 1.63
CA THR A 141 12.82 11.68 0.92
C THR A 141 13.11 10.18 0.96
N ALA A 142 12.36 9.39 1.74
CA ALA A 142 12.58 7.95 1.84
C ALA A 142 12.14 7.24 0.55
N THR A 143 13.11 6.79 -0.25
CA THR A 143 12.84 6.18 -1.57
C THR A 143 12.97 4.65 -1.58
N LYS A 144 13.88 4.08 -0.77
CA LYS A 144 14.12 2.63 -0.75
C LYS A 144 13.02 1.85 -0.03
N PHE A 145 12.62 2.36 1.13
CA PHE A 145 11.59 1.79 1.99
C PHE A 145 10.76 2.94 2.56
N ASN A 146 9.48 2.99 2.20
CA ASN A 146 8.60 4.10 2.53
C ASN A 146 7.30 3.60 3.17
N ILE A 147 7.02 4.04 4.39
CA ILE A 147 5.81 3.67 5.13
C ILE A 147 4.96 4.91 5.32
N LEU A 148 3.65 4.77 5.06
CA LEU A 148 2.64 5.70 5.51
C LEU A 148 1.82 5.05 6.61
N VAL A 149 1.92 5.55 7.84
CA VAL A 149 1.02 5.18 8.92
C VAL A 149 -0.20 6.08 8.84
N TRP A 150 -1.32 5.52 8.38
CA TRP A 150 -2.58 6.22 8.23
C TRP A 150 -3.15 6.64 9.59
N ARG A 151 -3.76 7.82 9.62
CA ARG A 151 -4.45 8.36 10.79
C ARG A 151 -5.86 8.77 10.38
N ALA A 152 -6.84 8.46 11.22
CA ALA A 152 -8.19 8.95 11.04
C ALA A 152 -8.21 10.48 11.13
N ARG A 153 -9.07 11.13 10.35
CA ARG A 153 -9.38 12.54 10.60
C ARG A 153 -10.21 12.61 11.86
N GLU A 154 -9.67 13.24 12.89
CA GLU A 154 -10.44 13.62 14.08
C GLU A 154 -11.63 14.48 13.62
N ALA A 155 -12.80 14.29 14.24
CA ALA A 155 -13.87 15.27 14.09
C ALA A 155 -13.33 16.59 14.64
N ALA A 156 -13.35 17.65 13.83
CA ALA A 156 -13.27 18.99 14.39
C ALA A 156 -14.47 19.09 15.35
N GLY A 157 -14.20 19.15 16.65
CA GLY A 157 -15.19 19.51 17.65
C GLY A 157 -15.64 20.94 17.48
#